data_AF-A0A7J2RVA3-F1
#
_entry.id   AF-A0A7J2RVA3-F1
#
_cell.length_a   1.000
_cell.length_b   1.000
_cell.length_c   1.000
_cell.angle_alpha   90.00
_cell.angle_beta   90.00
_cell.angle_gamma   90.00
#
_symmetry.space_group_name_H-M   'P 1'
#
loop_
_entity.id
_entity.type
_entity.pdbx_description
1 polymer ?
#
loop_
_entity_poly.entity_id
_entity_poly.type
_entity_poly.pdbx_seq_one_letter_code
_entity_poly.pdbx_strand_id
1 'polypeptide(L)'
;MARKKQKKTKKEQKVKKATKKEQIRSENKILRNFLIGVGILIATIFLIMFIFNSINNFEYKGVNFETVREGQLTLYKTSLPVIYKGQKTDYNFYLRNDPRELKEITFQRELNLRDNLVINSTEDFNCQGDGIIAIANLINLYKISGINVLKDENATCDVSGRYMFVRLQSGNETSIEKFGPACYNININNCEILEGTERFMIESFVEINKLV
;
A
#
# COMPACT_ATOMS: atom_id res chain seq x y z
N MET A 1 -79.26 8.55 -43.01
CA MET A 1 -78.12 7.58 -42.92
C MET A 1 -76.77 8.19 -42.49
N ALA A 2 -76.58 9.52 -42.47
CA ALA A 2 -75.29 10.15 -42.14
C ALA A 2 -74.81 10.02 -40.66
N ARG A 3 -75.73 10.04 -39.67
CA ARG A 3 -75.39 9.96 -38.23
C ARG A 3 -74.79 8.62 -37.78
N LYS A 4 -75.12 7.50 -38.42
CA LYS A 4 -74.56 6.16 -38.11
C LYS A 4 -73.10 6.03 -38.60
N LYS A 5 -72.73 6.64 -39.73
CA LYS A 5 -71.34 6.66 -40.23
C LYS A 5 -70.42 7.47 -39.30
N GLN A 6 -70.82 8.69 -38.89
CA GLN A 6 -70.02 9.52 -37.97
C GLN A 6 -69.78 8.87 -36.58
N LYS A 7 -70.75 8.12 -36.04
CA LYS A 7 -70.59 7.40 -34.76
C LYS A 7 -69.59 6.24 -34.87
N LYS A 8 -69.52 5.54 -36.02
CA LYS A 8 -68.55 4.47 -36.28
C LYS A 8 -67.11 5.03 -36.34
N THR A 9 -66.90 6.14 -37.05
CA THR A 9 -65.58 6.77 -37.22
C THR A 9 -65.01 7.33 -35.90
N LYS A 10 -65.85 7.94 -35.04
CA LYS A 10 -65.42 8.40 -33.71
C LYS A 10 -65.08 7.25 -32.75
N LYS A 11 -65.74 6.09 -32.87
CA LYS A 11 -65.47 4.90 -32.05
C LYS A 11 -64.15 4.24 -32.48
N GLU A 12 -63.91 4.09 -33.79
CA GLU A 12 -62.64 3.59 -34.33
C GLU A 12 -61.45 4.50 -33.98
N GLN A 13 -61.60 5.83 -34.04
CA GLN A 13 -60.54 6.75 -33.62
C GLN A 13 -60.26 6.69 -32.12
N LYS A 14 -61.28 6.50 -31.26
CA LYS A 14 -61.09 6.28 -29.82
C LYS A 14 -60.40 4.95 -29.52
N VAL A 15 -60.76 3.88 -30.24
CA VAL A 15 -60.12 2.57 -30.12
C VAL A 15 -58.65 2.67 -30.57
N LYS A 16 -58.36 3.23 -31.75
CA LYS A 16 -56.97 3.45 -32.21
C LYS A 16 -56.14 4.31 -31.25
N LYS A 17 -56.72 5.35 -30.63
CA LYS A 17 -56.03 6.17 -29.61
C LYS A 17 -55.77 5.38 -28.31
N ALA A 18 -56.69 4.51 -27.90
CA ALA A 18 -56.51 3.65 -26.72
C ALA A 18 -55.41 2.60 -26.97
N THR A 19 -55.43 1.93 -28.14
CA THR A 19 -54.40 0.96 -28.55
C THR A 19 -53.00 1.61 -28.64
N LYS A 20 -52.92 2.84 -29.17
CA LYS A 20 -51.65 3.59 -29.27
C LYS A 20 -51.11 4.02 -27.89
N LYS A 21 -51.99 4.36 -26.93
CA LYS A 21 -51.59 4.66 -25.54
C LYS A 21 -51.11 3.41 -24.80
N GLU A 22 -51.72 2.25 -25.04
CA GLU A 22 -51.28 0.98 -24.46
C GLU A 22 -49.93 0.54 -25.02
N GLN A 23 -49.69 0.69 -26.33
CA GLN A 23 -48.38 0.46 -26.95
C GLN A 23 -47.30 1.34 -26.34
N ILE A 24 -47.53 2.66 -26.22
CA ILE A 24 -46.58 3.58 -25.59
C ILE A 24 -46.32 3.20 -24.12
N ARG A 25 -47.34 2.73 -23.39
CA ARG A 25 -47.19 2.30 -22.00
C ARG A 25 -46.36 1.02 -21.89
N SER A 26 -46.52 0.07 -22.82
CA SER A 26 -45.67 -1.12 -22.87
C SER A 26 -44.24 -0.79 -23.27
N GLU A 27 -44.04 0.09 -24.25
CA GLU A 27 -42.71 0.54 -24.70
C GLU A 27 -41.98 1.29 -23.57
N ASN A 28 -42.67 2.18 -22.84
CA ASN A 28 -42.09 2.86 -21.67
C ASN A 28 -41.75 1.89 -20.54
N LYS A 29 -42.52 0.80 -20.36
CA LYS A 29 -42.22 -0.23 -19.36
C LYS A 29 -40.99 -1.04 -19.75
N ILE A 30 -40.85 -1.38 -21.03
CA ILE A 30 -39.68 -2.06 -21.60
C ILE A 30 -38.46 -1.14 -21.47
N LEU A 31 -38.57 0.12 -21.90
CA LEU A 31 -37.49 1.11 -21.81
C LEU A 31 -37.06 1.35 -20.36
N ARG A 32 -38.00 1.50 -19.42
CA ARG A 32 -37.70 1.66 -18.00
C ARG A 32 -36.94 0.45 -17.45
N ASN A 33 -37.41 -0.76 -17.73
CA ASN A 33 -36.75 -1.97 -17.25
C ASN A 33 -35.37 -2.15 -17.89
N PHE A 34 -35.22 -1.78 -19.17
CA PHE A 34 -33.92 -1.75 -19.86
C PHE A 34 -32.96 -0.75 -19.21
N LEU A 35 -33.39 0.49 -18.96
CA LEU A 35 -32.58 1.51 -18.30
C LEU A 35 -32.19 1.13 -16.88
N ILE A 36 -33.11 0.51 -16.11
CA ILE A 36 -32.79 -0.05 -14.78
C ILE A 36 -31.74 -1.15 -14.91
N GLY A 37 -31.88 -2.06 -15.89
CA GLY A 37 -30.91 -3.12 -16.15
C GLY A 37 -29.51 -2.58 -16.48
N VAL A 38 -29.42 -1.57 -17.36
CA VAL A 38 -28.16 -0.87 -17.69
C VAL A 38 -27.58 -0.17 -16.46
N GLY A 39 -28.42 0.50 -15.66
CA GLY A 39 -27.99 1.15 -14.42
C GLY A 39 -27.38 0.17 -13.42
N ILE A 40 -28.00 -1.00 -13.24
CA ILE A 40 -27.48 -2.07 -12.37
C ILE A 40 -26.14 -2.62 -12.91
N LEU A 41 -26.04 -2.85 -14.23
CA LEU A 41 -24.80 -3.32 -14.84
C LEU A 41 -23.65 -2.34 -14.58
N ILE A 42 -23.87 -1.05 -14.84
CA ILE A 42 -22.86 0.00 -14.62
C ILE A 42 -22.48 0.06 -13.14
N ALA A 43 -23.46 0.08 -12.23
CA ALA A 43 -23.21 0.09 -10.79
C ALA A 43 -22.37 -1.13 -10.35
N THR A 44 -22.64 -2.32 -10.90
CA THR A 44 -21.91 -3.55 -10.57
C THR A 44 -20.45 -3.47 -11.02
N ILE A 45 -20.19 -2.93 -12.22
CA ILE A 45 -18.81 -2.71 -12.72
C ILE A 45 -18.05 -1.75 -11.79
N PHE A 46 -18.66 -0.63 -11.40
CA PHE A 46 -18.04 0.31 -10.46
C PHE A 46 -17.76 -0.33 -9.09
N LEU A 47 -18.69 -1.14 -8.59
CA LEU A 47 -18.54 -1.83 -7.31
C LEU A 47 -17.38 -2.83 -7.34
N ILE A 48 -17.26 -3.59 -8.42
CA ILE A 48 -16.14 -4.51 -8.65
C ILE A 48 -14.82 -3.75 -8.72
N MET A 49 -14.74 -2.67 -9.50
CA MET A 49 -13.53 -1.84 -9.58
C MET A 49 -13.12 -1.27 -8.22
N PHE A 50 -14.09 -0.79 -7.44
CA PHE A 50 -13.84 -0.24 -6.11
C PHE A 50 -13.28 -1.30 -5.15
N ILE A 51 -13.85 -2.51 -5.15
CA ILE A 51 -13.37 -3.63 -4.32
C ILE A 51 -11.93 -3.99 -4.68
N PHE A 52 -11.62 -4.18 -5.97
CA PHE A 52 -10.26 -4.54 -6.38
C PHE A 52 -9.23 -3.45 -6.05
N ASN A 53 -9.58 -2.17 -6.20
CA ASN A 53 -8.69 -1.07 -5.82
C ASN A 53 -8.41 -1.03 -4.32
N SER A 54 -9.43 -1.31 -3.49
CA SER A 54 -9.30 -1.31 -2.03
C SER A 54 -8.57 -2.54 -1.47
N ILE A 55 -8.57 -3.68 -2.18
CA ILE A 55 -7.84 -4.88 -1.74
C ILE A 55 -6.34 -4.73 -1.94
N ASN A 56 -5.93 -4.06 -3.02
CA ASN A 56 -4.53 -3.94 -3.37
C ASN A 56 -3.83 -2.75 -2.70
N ASN A 57 -4.57 -1.79 -2.14
CA ASN A 57 -3.98 -0.63 -1.48
C ASN A 57 -4.39 -0.57 -0.03
N PHE A 58 -3.46 -0.30 0.88
CA PHE A 58 -3.73 -0.12 2.29
C PHE A 58 -2.80 0.91 2.92
N GLU A 59 -3.21 1.48 4.03
CA GLU A 59 -2.40 2.41 4.83
C GLU A 59 -1.93 1.72 6.11
N TYR A 60 -0.67 1.91 6.47
CA TYR A 60 -0.09 1.48 7.73
C TYR A 60 0.66 2.64 8.39
N LYS A 61 0.15 3.10 9.54
CA LYS A 61 0.74 4.21 10.32
C LYS A 61 1.05 5.46 9.48
N GLY A 62 0.14 5.86 8.58
CA GLY A 62 0.33 7.02 7.70
C GLY A 62 1.11 6.75 6.41
N VAL A 63 1.66 5.55 6.23
CA VAL A 63 2.40 5.16 5.02
C VAL A 63 1.48 4.31 4.13
N ASN A 64 1.35 4.73 2.87
CA ASN A 64 0.56 3.99 1.89
C ASN A 64 1.37 2.84 1.27
N PHE A 65 0.73 1.69 1.15
CA PHE A 65 1.27 0.48 0.53
C PHE A 65 0.35 -0.05 -0.56
N GLU A 66 0.97 -0.57 -1.61
CA GLU A 66 0.34 -1.28 -2.72
C GLU A 66 0.84 -2.72 -2.76
N THR A 67 -0.07 -3.69 -2.74
CA THR A 67 0.24 -5.12 -2.93
C THR A 67 0.49 -5.39 -4.41
N VAL A 68 1.72 -5.76 -4.74
CA VAL A 68 2.18 -6.09 -6.10
C VAL A 68 2.50 -7.58 -6.17
N ARG A 69 2.05 -8.26 -7.22
CA ARG A 69 2.37 -9.68 -7.45
C ARG A 69 3.33 -9.82 -8.63
N GLU A 70 4.48 -10.41 -8.39
CA GLU A 70 5.47 -10.75 -9.42
C GLU A 70 5.71 -12.26 -9.45
N GLY A 71 5.08 -12.93 -10.42
CA GLY A 71 5.09 -14.39 -10.48
C GLY A 71 4.43 -15.01 -9.25
N GLN A 72 5.23 -15.70 -8.43
CA GLN A 72 4.78 -16.29 -7.16
C GLN A 72 5.06 -15.39 -5.95
N LEU A 73 5.77 -14.27 -6.13
CA LEU A 73 6.10 -13.36 -5.04
C LEU A 73 4.99 -12.33 -4.85
N THR A 74 4.62 -12.10 -3.60
CA THR A 74 3.79 -10.96 -3.18
C THR A 74 4.73 -9.94 -2.53
N LEU A 75 4.69 -8.71 -3.02
CA LEU A 75 5.52 -7.60 -2.55
C LEU A 75 4.62 -6.46 -2.09
N TYR A 76 5.08 -5.72 -1.09
CA TYR A 76 4.37 -4.58 -0.53
C TYR A 76 5.15 -3.32 -0.89
N LYS A 77 4.64 -2.62 -1.90
CA LYS A 77 5.28 -1.45 -2.49
C LYS A 77 4.90 -0.21 -1.71
N THR A 78 5.89 0.61 -1.36
CA THR A 78 5.69 1.98 -0.89
C THR A 78 6.64 2.93 -1.62
N SER A 79 6.44 4.23 -1.46
CA SER A 79 7.14 5.25 -2.24
C SER A 79 7.60 6.38 -1.35
N LEU A 80 8.87 6.77 -1.48
CA LEU A 80 9.44 7.94 -0.82
C LEU A 80 9.80 9.02 -1.85
N PRO A 81 9.45 10.29 -1.61
CA PRO A 81 9.85 11.37 -2.48
C PRO A 81 11.36 11.64 -2.33
N VAL A 82 12.09 11.62 -3.43
CA VAL A 82 13.54 11.85 -3.49
C VAL A 82 13.88 12.91 -4.54
N ILE A 83 15.04 13.55 -4.40
CA ILE A 83 15.58 14.45 -5.43
C ILE A 83 16.56 13.66 -6.28
N TYR A 84 16.17 13.38 -7.53
CA TYR A 84 17.03 12.70 -8.50
C TYR A 84 17.29 13.64 -9.68
N LYS A 85 18.58 13.91 -9.95
CA LYS A 85 19.02 14.84 -11.01
C LYS A 85 18.34 16.22 -10.95
N GLY A 86 18.11 16.73 -9.73
CA GLY A 86 17.47 18.03 -9.50
C GLY A 86 15.94 18.05 -9.66
N GLN A 87 15.31 16.90 -9.94
CA GLN A 87 13.85 16.78 -10.00
C GLN A 87 13.33 15.93 -8.83
N LYS A 88 12.19 16.34 -8.27
CA LYS A 88 11.47 15.53 -7.28
C LYS A 88 10.83 14.34 -8.02
N THR A 89 11.17 13.13 -7.60
CA THR A 89 10.60 11.88 -8.12
C THR A 89 10.38 10.92 -6.96
N ASP A 90 9.48 9.97 -7.12
CA ASP A 90 9.27 8.95 -6.11
C ASP A 90 10.21 7.76 -6.34
N TYR A 91 10.82 7.28 -5.25
CA TYR A 91 11.59 6.05 -5.24
C TYR A 91 10.74 4.94 -4.60
N ASN A 92 10.56 3.84 -5.33
CA ASN A 92 9.75 2.71 -4.86
C ASN A 92 10.58 1.74 -4.03
N PHE A 93 10.06 1.37 -2.87
CA PHE A 93 10.52 0.26 -2.05
C PHE A 93 9.54 -0.89 -2.16
N TYR A 94 10.07 -2.11 -2.18
CA TYR A 94 9.29 -3.34 -2.24
C TYR A 94 9.69 -4.21 -1.07
N LEU A 95 8.80 -4.35 -0.08
CA LEU A 95 8.99 -5.25 1.05
C LEU A 95 8.45 -6.63 0.70
N ARG A 96 9.08 -7.67 1.25
CA ARG A 96 8.65 -9.07 1.07
C ARG A 96 7.60 -9.48 2.09
N ASN A 97 7.63 -8.89 3.28
CA ASN A 97 6.70 -9.17 4.36
C ASN A 97 5.59 -8.12 4.44
N ASP A 98 4.39 -8.55 4.85
CA ASP A 98 3.26 -7.63 5.03
C ASP A 98 3.52 -6.71 6.22
N PRO A 99 3.56 -5.37 6.02
CA PRO A 99 3.72 -4.41 7.12
C PRO A 99 2.74 -4.61 8.29
N ARG A 100 1.54 -5.14 8.01
CA ARG A 100 0.49 -5.38 9.00
C ARG A 100 0.75 -6.61 9.86
N GLU A 101 1.53 -7.57 9.36
CA GLU A 101 1.90 -8.80 10.06
C GLU A 101 3.18 -8.58 10.89
N LEU A 102 4.10 -7.74 10.40
CA LEU A 102 5.34 -7.40 11.11
C LEU A 102 5.13 -6.64 12.43
N LYS A 103 3.90 -6.19 12.74
CA LYS A 103 3.57 -5.55 14.04
C LYS A 103 3.87 -6.45 15.26
N GLU A 104 3.92 -7.77 15.05
CA GLU A 104 4.23 -8.74 16.10
C GLU A 104 5.72 -8.67 16.52
N ILE A 105 6.59 -8.17 15.65
CA ILE A 105 7.99 -7.87 15.98
C ILE A 105 8.02 -6.61 16.83
N THR A 106 8.36 -6.81 18.10
CA THR A 106 8.45 -5.74 19.10
C THR A 106 9.44 -4.68 18.64
N PHE A 107 8.99 -3.43 18.58
CA PHE A 107 9.84 -2.26 18.37
C PHE A 107 9.76 -1.37 19.61
N GLN A 108 10.82 -1.34 20.40
CA GLN A 108 10.83 -0.59 21.65
C GLN A 108 11.08 0.91 21.37
N ARG A 109 10.05 1.74 21.59
CA ARG A 109 10.07 3.24 21.56
C ARG A 109 10.13 3.83 20.14
N GLU A 110 10.26 5.14 20.03
CA GLU A 110 10.31 5.85 18.74
C GLU A 110 11.69 5.80 18.07
N LEU A 111 11.68 5.78 16.73
CA LEU A 111 12.86 5.84 15.89
C LEU A 111 13.37 7.29 15.78
N ASN A 112 14.64 7.52 16.09
CA ASN A 112 15.28 8.83 16.06
C ASN A 112 16.22 8.90 14.87
N LEU A 113 15.75 9.47 13.76
CA LEU A 113 16.58 9.69 12.56
C LEU A 113 17.73 10.67 12.85
N ARG A 114 18.86 10.44 12.16
CA ARG A 114 20.07 11.26 12.19
C ARG A 114 20.67 11.34 10.81
N ASP A 115 21.43 12.40 10.55
CA ASP A 115 22.07 12.65 9.24
C ASP A 115 23.14 11.61 8.90
N ASN A 116 23.68 10.92 9.90
CA ASN A 116 24.67 9.87 9.74
C ASN A 116 24.16 8.57 10.36
N LEU A 117 24.43 7.45 9.70
CA LEU A 117 24.09 6.10 10.14
C LEU A 117 25.32 5.20 10.04
N VAL A 118 25.56 4.41 11.09
CA VAL A 118 26.45 3.25 11.05
C VAL A 118 25.64 1.99 11.26
N ILE A 119 25.82 1.02 10.35
CA ILE A 119 25.25 -0.32 10.46
C ILE A 119 26.39 -1.29 10.75
N ASN A 120 26.25 -2.08 11.80
CA ASN A 120 27.21 -3.11 12.17
C ASN A 120 26.50 -4.46 12.37
N SER A 121 27.22 -5.57 12.19
CA SER A 121 26.70 -6.92 12.36
C SER A 121 27.65 -7.72 13.25
N THR A 122 27.13 -8.48 14.21
CA THR A 122 27.97 -9.32 15.07
C THR A 122 28.40 -10.62 14.41
N GLU A 123 27.73 -11.03 13.33
CA GLU A 123 28.00 -12.26 12.58
C GLU A 123 27.57 -12.13 11.11
N ASP A 124 27.79 -13.19 10.34
CA ASP A 124 27.35 -13.29 8.94
C ASP A 124 25.90 -13.81 8.87
N PHE A 125 24.96 -12.90 8.65
CA PHE A 125 23.54 -13.23 8.46
C PHE A 125 23.18 -13.54 7.01
N ASN A 126 24.01 -14.26 6.25
CA ASN A 126 23.71 -14.51 4.83
C ASN A 126 22.30 -15.11 4.62
N CYS A 127 21.86 -16.04 5.47
CA CYS A 127 20.47 -16.56 5.49
C CYS A 127 19.96 -16.96 4.09
N GLN A 128 20.68 -17.84 3.39
CA GLN A 128 20.37 -18.24 2.00
C GLN A 128 20.33 -17.07 0.98
N GLY A 129 21.00 -15.96 1.27
CA GLY A 129 21.03 -14.75 0.46
C GLY A 129 20.10 -13.64 0.96
N ASP A 130 19.18 -13.94 1.87
CA ASP A 130 18.22 -12.95 2.39
C ASP A 130 18.89 -11.84 3.19
N GLY A 131 19.99 -12.11 3.88
CA GLY A 131 20.71 -11.05 4.61
C GLY A 131 21.37 -10.02 3.71
N ILE A 132 21.89 -10.45 2.55
CA ILE A 132 22.47 -9.54 1.56
C ILE A 132 21.37 -8.59 1.06
N ILE A 133 20.18 -9.12 0.77
CA ILE A 133 19.03 -8.35 0.30
C ILE A 133 18.55 -7.38 1.39
N ALA A 134 18.36 -7.88 2.62
CA ALA A 134 17.94 -7.12 3.79
C ALA A 134 18.87 -5.91 4.05
N ILE A 135 20.18 -6.15 4.14
CA ILE A 135 21.17 -5.09 4.42
C ILE A 135 21.24 -4.11 3.25
N ALA A 136 21.22 -4.58 2.00
CA ALA A 136 21.25 -3.71 0.83
C ALA A 136 20.04 -2.77 0.78
N ASN A 137 18.83 -3.30 1.02
CA ASN A 137 17.60 -2.52 1.05
C ASN A 137 17.60 -1.48 2.18
N LEU A 138 18.07 -1.88 3.37
CA LEU A 138 18.20 -0.98 4.52
C LEU A 138 19.18 0.17 4.22
N ILE A 139 20.36 -0.13 3.68
CA ILE A 139 21.34 0.89 3.28
C ILE A 139 20.76 1.83 2.22
N ASN A 140 20.08 1.26 1.23
CA ASN A 140 19.50 2.04 0.14
C ASN A 140 18.43 3.02 0.63
N LEU A 141 17.56 2.59 1.55
CA LEU A 141 16.57 3.46 2.22
C LEU A 141 17.20 4.73 2.78
N TYR A 142 18.24 4.59 3.59
CA TYR A 142 18.85 5.74 4.22
C TYR A 142 19.59 6.63 3.22
N LYS A 143 20.32 6.03 2.27
CA LYS A 143 21.01 6.79 1.22
C LYS A 143 20.06 7.66 0.40
N ILE A 144 18.95 7.10 -0.07
CA ILE A 144 17.99 7.86 -0.90
C ILE A 144 17.20 8.87 -0.06
N SER A 145 17.09 8.66 1.25
CA SER A 145 16.49 9.61 2.20
C SER A 145 17.46 10.72 2.63
N GLY A 146 18.66 10.79 2.05
CA GLY A 146 19.65 11.83 2.35
C GLY A 146 20.49 11.58 3.61
N ILE A 147 20.40 10.38 4.20
CA ILE A 147 21.19 9.98 5.37
C ILE A 147 22.49 9.33 4.91
N ASN A 148 23.61 9.81 5.45
CA ASN A 148 24.95 9.32 5.14
C ASN A 148 25.21 8.00 5.86
N VAL A 149 25.28 6.91 5.10
CA VAL A 149 25.65 5.59 5.63
C VAL A 149 27.18 5.47 5.65
N LEU A 150 27.75 5.40 6.86
CA LEU A 150 29.18 5.34 7.12
C LEU A 150 29.60 3.89 7.43
N LYS A 151 30.73 3.48 6.86
CA LYS A 151 31.38 2.21 7.25
C LYS A 151 32.42 2.52 8.33
N ASP A 152 32.17 2.05 9.54
CA ASP A 152 33.13 2.08 10.65
C ASP A 152 32.93 0.84 11.52
N GLU A 153 33.92 -0.06 11.47
CA GLU A 153 33.88 -1.35 12.19
C GLU A 153 34.09 -1.18 13.70
N ASN A 154 34.70 -0.07 14.13
CA ASN A 154 34.97 0.23 15.54
C ASN A 154 33.90 1.14 16.17
N ALA A 155 32.97 1.65 15.37
CA ALA A 155 31.88 2.47 15.87
C ALA A 155 30.99 1.69 16.84
N THR A 156 30.61 2.38 17.91
CA THR A 156 29.68 1.88 18.92
C THR A 156 28.49 2.84 19.06
N CYS A 157 27.57 2.56 19.98
CA CYS A 157 26.51 3.52 20.27
C CYS A 157 27.07 4.82 20.84
N ASP A 158 26.77 5.94 20.20
CA ASP A 158 27.15 7.26 20.71
C ASP A 158 26.15 7.73 21.77
N VAL A 159 26.64 7.91 23.00
CA VAL A 159 25.81 8.37 24.14
C VAL A 159 25.25 9.79 23.93
N SER A 160 25.84 10.57 23.04
CA SER A 160 25.34 11.89 22.64
C SER A 160 24.34 11.84 21.48
N GLY A 161 24.18 10.68 20.82
CA GLY A 161 23.27 10.50 19.70
C GLY A 161 23.60 11.34 18.46
N ARG A 162 24.89 11.59 18.17
CA ARG A 162 25.35 12.36 17.00
C ARG A 162 25.13 11.63 15.67
N TYR A 163 25.08 10.31 15.71
CA TYR A 163 24.72 9.45 14.58
C TYR A 163 23.78 8.35 15.05
N MET A 164 23.04 7.77 14.11
CA MET A 164 22.25 6.58 14.34
C MET A 164 23.15 5.35 14.26
N PHE A 165 23.04 4.44 15.22
CA PHE A 165 23.81 3.19 15.25
C PHE A 165 22.84 2.01 15.24
N VAL A 166 22.95 1.14 14.23
CA VAL A 166 22.12 -0.05 14.10
C VAL A 166 23.02 -1.27 14.15
N ARG A 167 22.78 -2.16 15.10
CA ARG A 167 23.51 -3.43 15.25
C ARG A 167 22.58 -4.59 14.94
N LEU A 168 22.95 -5.41 13.96
CA LEU A 168 22.33 -6.71 13.73
C LEU A 168 23.04 -7.75 14.60
N GLN A 169 22.29 -8.54 15.35
CA GLN A 169 22.85 -9.58 16.22
C GLN A 169 21.88 -10.74 16.42
N SER A 170 22.38 -11.93 16.74
CA SER A 170 21.51 -13.06 17.10
C SER A 170 20.74 -12.78 18.39
N GLY A 171 19.49 -13.23 18.42
CA GLY A 171 18.64 -13.20 19.60
C GLY A 171 17.77 -14.45 19.71
N ASN A 172 17.15 -14.64 20.88
CA ASN A 172 16.20 -15.74 21.10
C ASN A 172 14.86 -15.52 20.37
N GLU A 173 14.56 -14.27 20.05
CA GLU A 173 13.39 -13.84 19.28
C GLU A 173 13.80 -12.71 18.35
N THR A 174 13.08 -12.56 17.25
CA THR A 174 13.27 -11.43 16.33
C THR A 174 12.63 -10.19 16.94
N SER A 175 13.44 -9.19 17.27
CA SER A 175 12.98 -7.98 17.97
C SER A 175 13.88 -6.78 17.70
N ILE A 176 13.35 -5.58 17.95
CA ILE A 176 14.09 -4.33 17.80
C ILE A 176 14.10 -3.58 19.13
N GLU A 177 15.30 -3.36 19.65
CA GLU A 177 15.51 -2.77 20.96
C GLU A 177 16.32 -1.47 20.86
N LYS A 178 15.79 -0.41 21.44
CA LYS A 178 16.50 0.86 21.59
C LYS A 178 17.30 0.86 22.89
N PHE A 179 18.62 0.87 22.79
CA PHE A 179 19.52 0.82 23.95
C PHE A 179 20.34 2.11 24.16
N GLY A 180 20.11 3.13 23.32
CA GLY A 180 20.71 4.46 23.45
C GLY A 180 19.87 5.53 22.75
N PRO A 181 20.33 6.80 22.71
CA PRO A 181 19.53 7.91 22.16
C PRO A 181 19.10 7.71 20.70
N ALA A 182 20.00 7.18 19.87
CA ALA A 182 19.75 6.83 18.46
C ALA A 182 20.40 5.47 18.12
N CYS A 183 20.36 4.53 19.07
CA CYS A 183 21.04 3.24 18.95
C CYS A 183 20.05 2.09 19.08
N TYR A 184 20.13 1.15 18.13
CA TYR A 184 19.15 0.09 17.96
C TYR A 184 19.86 -1.25 17.75
N ASN A 185 19.42 -2.27 18.48
CA ASN A 185 19.73 -3.66 18.18
C ASN A 185 18.56 -4.25 17.40
N ILE A 186 18.86 -4.85 16.25
CA ILE A 186 17.94 -5.72 15.52
C ILE A 186 18.38 -7.14 15.87
N ASN A 187 17.66 -7.75 16.81
CA ASN A 187 17.86 -9.12 17.23
C ASN A 187 17.21 -10.02 16.17
N ILE A 188 17.97 -10.97 15.62
CA ILE A 188 17.52 -11.90 14.58
C ILE A 188 17.47 -13.30 15.17
N ASN A 189 16.32 -13.95 15.03
CA ASN A 189 16.15 -15.36 15.35
C ASN A 189 15.81 -16.14 14.08
N ASN A 190 16.17 -17.43 14.00
CA ASN A 190 15.76 -18.34 12.92
C ASN A 190 15.92 -17.81 11.48
N CYS A 191 16.96 -17.02 11.21
CA CYS A 191 17.19 -16.38 9.90
C CYS A 191 16.10 -15.40 9.44
N GLU A 192 15.27 -14.87 10.34
CA GLU A 192 14.21 -13.89 10.07
C GLU A 192 14.78 -12.45 9.87
N ILE A 193 15.88 -12.34 9.12
CA ILE A 193 16.58 -11.06 8.90
C ILE A 193 15.76 -10.10 8.05
N LEU A 194 14.99 -10.60 7.08
CA LEU A 194 14.11 -9.76 6.28
C LEU A 194 13.02 -9.17 7.16
N GLU A 195 12.38 -9.97 7.98
CA GLU A 195 11.31 -9.54 8.88
C GLU A 195 11.82 -8.48 9.87
N GLY A 196 12.97 -8.73 10.51
CA GLY A 196 13.59 -7.79 11.44
C GLY A 196 14.01 -6.46 10.78
N THR A 197 14.67 -6.52 9.63
CA THR A 197 15.13 -5.31 8.92
C THR A 197 14.01 -4.55 8.25
N GLU A 198 13.05 -5.23 7.61
CA GLU A 198 11.87 -4.60 7.00
C GLU A 198 10.98 -3.96 8.08
N ARG A 199 10.86 -4.56 9.27
CA ARG A 199 10.20 -3.92 10.41
C ARG A 199 10.86 -2.60 10.78
N PHE A 200 12.19 -2.55 10.81
CA PHE A 200 12.95 -1.33 11.08
C PHE A 200 12.80 -0.29 9.95
N MET A 201 12.76 -0.74 8.69
CA MET A 201 12.48 0.11 7.53
C MET A 201 11.08 0.71 7.59
N ILE A 202 10.07 -0.06 8.01
CA ILE A 202 8.69 0.44 8.15
C ILE A 202 8.62 1.57 9.16
N GLU A 203 9.22 1.43 10.34
CA GLU A 203 9.25 2.53 11.32
C GLU A 203 10.04 3.73 10.77
N SER A 204 11.07 3.49 9.95
CA SER A 204 11.78 4.57 9.26
C SER A 204 10.91 5.27 8.22
N PHE A 205 10.11 4.56 7.44
CA PHE A 205 9.14 5.14 6.50
C PHE A 205 8.14 6.02 7.25
N VAL A 206 7.64 5.55 8.39
CA VAL A 206 6.69 6.30 9.22
C VAL A 206 7.33 7.61 9.70
N GLU A 207 8.55 7.59 10.20
CA GLU A 207 9.23 8.82 10.63
C GLU A 207 9.57 9.76 9.47
N ILE A 208 10.05 9.24 8.34
CA ILE A 208 10.34 10.05 7.14
C ILE A 208 9.07 10.72 6.62
N ASN A 209 7.95 10.01 6.61
CA ASN A 209 6.67 10.53 6.12
C ASN A 209 6.11 11.67 6.99
N LYS A 210 6.53 11.79 8.26
CA LYS A 210 6.18 12.95 9.11
C LYS A 210 6.96 14.22 8.77
N LEU A 211 8.07 14.10 8.03
CA LEU A 211 8.94 15.23 7.66
C LEU A 211 8.55 15.87 6.32
N VAL A 212 7.66 15.21 5.56
CA VAL A 212 7.16 15.65 4.25
C VAL A 212 5.82 16.36 4.42
#